data_AF-A0A2S0XQZ8-F1
#
_entry.id   AF-A0A2S0XQZ8-F1
#
_cell.length_a   1.000
_cell.length_b   1.000
_cell.length_c   1.000
_cell.angle_alpha   90.00
_cell.angle_beta   90.00
_cell.angle_gamma   90.00
#
_symmetry.space_group_name_H-M   'P 1'
#
loop_
_entity.id
_entity.type
_entity.pdbx_description
1 polymer ?
#
loop_
_entity_poly.entity_id
_entity_poly.type
_entity_poly.pdbx_seq_one_letter_code
_entity_poly.pdbx_strand_id
1 'polypeptide(L)'
;MAETRKPRTTLSDGTQVYPEHRNIITEGPQAGQQKGYVVLAEEERARGFVRPVRRSYRHLTCGVITTMGLTLAETYARDQNFYSGTFCCGCGAHFPVGPDGEFVWDGTSEKVGT
;
A
#
# COMPACT_ATOMS: atom_id res chain seq x y z
N MET A 1 -28.96 14.61 -6.61
CA MET A 1 -27.86 13.65 -6.85
C MET A 1 -26.71 14.08 -5.94
N ALA A 2 -26.47 13.41 -4.82
CA ALA A 2 -25.33 13.74 -3.98
C ALA A 2 -24.07 13.30 -4.74
N GLU A 3 -23.24 14.25 -5.16
CA GLU A 3 -21.90 13.92 -5.65
C GLU A 3 -21.17 13.24 -4.49
N THR A 4 -20.88 11.95 -4.63
CA THR A 4 -20.04 11.23 -3.68
C THR A 4 -18.67 11.89 -3.72
N ARG A 5 -18.39 12.77 -2.74
CA ARG A 5 -17.09 13.42 -2.60
C ARG A 5 -16.00 12.35 -2.61
N LYS A 6 -15.10 12.42 -3.58
CA LYS A 6 -13.93 11.54 -3.63
C LYS A 6 -13.13 11.71 -2.34
N PRO A 7 -12.66 10.60 -1.71
CA PRO A 7 -11.85 10.69 -0.50
C PRO A 7 -10.57 11.48 -0.80
N ARG A 8 -10.15 12.32 0.15
CA ARG A 8 -8.89 13.08 -0.01
C ARG A 8 -7.70 12.13 0.12
N THR A 9 -6.68 12.35 -0.69
CA THR A 9 -5.42 11.60 -0.66
C THR A 9 -4.22 12.52 -0.42
N THR A 10 -3.14 11.94 0.11
CA THR A 10 -1.81 12.56 0.27
C THR A 10 -0.74 11.55 -0.11
N LEU A 11 0.53 11.95 -0.07
CA LEU A 11 1.62 10.98 0.00
C LEU A 11 1.76 10.42 1.41
N SER A 12 2.50 9.33 1.54
CA SER A 12 2.71 8.58 2.78
C SER A 12 3.38 9.40 3.89
N ASP A 13 4.05 10.50 3.52
CA ASP A 13 4.67 11.50 4.40
C ASP A 13 3.74 12.67 4.76
N GLY A 14 2.49 12.67 4.27
CA GLY A 14 1.49 13.72 4.49
C GLY A 14 1.54 14.87 3.49
N THR A 15 2.51 14.91 2.58
CA THR A 15 2.61 15.95 1.55
C THR A 15 1.60 15.77 0.42
N GLN A 16 1.45 16.78 -0.43
CA GLN A 16 0.56 16.71 -1.60
C GLN A 16 1.08 15.70 -2.64
N VAL A 17 0.16 15.05 -3.36
CA VAL A 17 0.51 14.16 -4.48
C VAL A 17 1.03 15.01 -5.65
N TYR A 18 2.19 14.65 -6.20
CA TYR A 18 2.81 15.30 -7.35
C TYR A 18 3.09 14.28 -8.48
N PRO A 19 3.16 14.69 -9.76
CA PRO A 19 3.17 13.75 -10.89
C PRO A 19 4.31 12.69 -10.86
N GLU A 20 5.48 13.07 -10.38
CA GLU A 20 6.68 12.23 -10.36
C GLU A 20 6.73 11.25 -9.18
N HIS A 21 5.70 11.22 -8.33
CA HIS A 21 5.69 10.37 -7.13
C HIS A 21 5.87 8.88 -7.45
N ARG A 22 5.44 8.44 -8.65
CA ARG A 22 5.56 7.05 -9.14
C ARG A 22 6.93 6.70 -9.68
N ASN A 23 7.82 7.67 -9.86
CA ASN A 23 9.16 7.39 -10.39
C ASN A 23 9.89 6.44 -9.45
N ILE A 24 10.61 5.50 -10.03
CA ILE A 24 11.36 4.50 -9.26
C ILE A 24 12.68 5.12 -8.79
N ILE A 25 12.99 4.93 -7.51
CA ILE A 25 14.29 5.25 -6.93
C ILE A 25 15.30 4.27 -7.50
N THR A 26 16.39 4.75 -8.10
CA THR A 26 17.36 3.91 -8.82
C THR A 26 18.57 3.52 -7.98
N GLU A 27 18.83 4.21 -6.88
CA GLU A 27 20.06 4.07 -6.11
C GLU A 27 19.79 4.08 -4.60
N GLY A 28 20.73 3.52 -3.84
CA GLY A 28 20.69 3.51 -2.38
C GLY A 28 19.74 2.46 -1.78
N PRO A 29 19.50 2.52 -0.46
CA PRO A 29 18.75 1.50 0.28
C PRO A 29 17.26 1.42 -0.09
N GLN A 30 16.73 2.42 -0.80
CA GLN A 30 15.34 2.48 -1.25
C GLN A 30 15.20 2.14 -2.75
N ALA A 31 16.27 1.72 -3.42
CA ALA A 31 16.22 1.36 -4.82
C ALA A 31 15.09 0.36 -5.12
N GLY A 32 14.34 0.60 -6.20
CA GLY A 32 13.16 -0.18 -6.60
C GLY A 32 11.83 0.34 -6.04
N GLN A 33 11.83 1.16 -4.99
CA GLN A 33 10.62 1.79 -4.46
C GLN A 33 10.18 2.99 -5.30
N GLN A 34 8.91 3.38 -5.19
CA GLN A 34 8.42 4.65 -5.74
C GLN A 34 8.93 5.82 -4.88
N LYS A 35 9.11 7.00 -5.47
CA LYS A 35 9.47 8.23 -4.73
C LYS A 35 8.46 8.63 -3.66
N GLY A 36 7.18 8.32 -3.87
CA GLY A 36 6.13 8.57 -2.90
C GLY A 36 4.91 7.70 -3.16
N TYR A 37 4.34 7.16 -2.08
CA TYR A 37 3.15 6.32 -2.13
C TYR A 37 1.91 7.15 -1.79
N VAL A 38 0.87 7.09 -2.63
CA VAL A 38 -0.41 7.73 -2.34
C VAL A 38 -1.11 6.95 -1.24
N VAL A 39 -1.67 7.65 -0.26
CA VAL A 39 -2.46 7.10 0.85
C VAL A 39 -3.76 7.87 0.97
N LEU A 40 -4.75 7.29 1.65
CA LEU A 40 -5.88 8.08 2.16
C LEU A 40 -5.36 9.13 3.12
N ALA A 41 -5.87 10.36 3.07
CA ALA A 41 -5.51 11.41 3.99
C ALA A 41 -5.83 11.03 5.45
N GLU A 42 -5.17 11.67 6.42
CA GLU A 42 -5.34 11.34 7.85
C GLU A 42 -6.81 11.38 8.29
N GLU A 43 -7.57 12.39 7.88
CA GLU A 43 -8.99 12.48 8.24
C GLU A 43 -9.87 11.41 7.59
N GLU A 44 -9.42 10.79 6.51
CA GLU A 44 -10.13 9.67 5.87
C GLU A 44 -9.81 8.36 6.59
N ARG A 45 -8.56 8.17 7.06
CA ARG A 45 -8.15 7.02 7.88
C ARG A 45 -8.76 7.08 9.30
N ALA A 46 -8.92 8.28 9.86
CA ALA A 46 -9.56 8.52 11.16
C ALA A 46 -11.06 8.18 11.21
N ARG A 47 -11.72 7.94 10.06
CA ARG A 47 -13.13 7.48 10.00
C ARG A 47 -13.32 6.02 10.40
N GLY A 48 -12.26 5.35 10.86
CA GLY A 48 -12.28 3.97 11.35
C GLY A 48 -11.91 2.96 10.26
N PHE A 49 -11.46 1.78 10.68
CA PHE A 49 -11.00 0.72 9.80
C PHE A 49 -12.05 -0.37 9.62
N VAL A 50 -12.16 -0.91 8.41
CA VAL A 50 -13.05 -2.03 8.09
C VAL A 50 -12.37 -3.39 8.30
N ARG A 51 -11.04 -3.40 8.43
CA ARG A 51 -10.22 -4.57 8.76
C ARG A 51 -9.12 -4.21 9.78
N PRO A 52 -8.49 -5.20 10.44
CA PRO A 52 -7.33 -4.95 11.29
C PRO A 52 -6.18 -4.31 10.50
N VAL A 53 -5.43 -3.41 11.14
CA VAL A 53 -4.20 -2.87 10.56
C VAL A 53 -3.14 -3.97 10.53
N ARG A 54 -2.72 -4.36 9.33
CA ARG A 54 -1.65 -5.34 9.11
C ARG A 54 -0.48 -4.67 8.40
N ARG A 55 0.72 -4.82 8.95
CA ARG A 55 1.92 -4.14 8.46
C ARG A 55 2.84 -5.02 7.65
N SER A 56 2.66 -6.34 7.70
CA SER A 56 3.58 -7.28 7.09
C SER A 56 2.83 -8.24 6.17
N TYR A 57 3.43 -8.52 5.02
CA TYR A 57 2.90 -9.45 4.02
C TYR A 57 4.03 -10.26 3.40
N ARG A 58 3.70 -11.49 3.01
CA ARG A 58 4.63 -12.42 2.37
C ARG A 58 4.38 -12.46 0.87
N HIS A 59 5.43 -12.32 0.09
CA HIS A 59 5.39 -12.59 -1.34
C HIS A 59 5.37 -14.10 -1.56
N LEU A 60 4.36 -14.61 -2.27
CA LEU A 60 4.21 -16.04 -2.50
C LEU A 60 5.30 -16.60 -3.42
N THR A 61 5.82 -15.78 -4.32
CA THR A 61 6.84 -16.20 -5.30
C THR A 61 8.23 -16.33 -4.68
N CYS A 62 8.73 -15.33 -3.93
CA CYS A 62 10.06 -15.39 -3.32
C CYS A 62 10.08 -15.78 -1.84
N GLY A 63 8.93 -15.80 -1.16
CA GLY A 63 8.81 -16.15 0.26
C GLY A 63 9.20 -15.04 1.25
N VAL A 64 9.73 -13.90 0.79
CA VAL A 64 10.16 -12.80 1.66
C VAL A 64 8.97 -12.07 2.27
N ILE A 65 9.10 -11.72 3.55
CA ILE A 65 8.15 -10.87 4.27
C ILE A 65 8.59 -9.41 4.16
N THR A 66 7.72 -8.56 3.64
CA THR A 66 7.92 -7.11 3.60
C THR A 66 7.09 -6.45 4.69
N THR A 67 7.69 -5.53 5.45
CA THR A 67 6.97 -4.70 6.43
C THR A 67 6.80 -3.29 5.88
N MET A 68 5.56 -2.84 5.72
CA MET A 68 5.22 -1.52 5.19
C MET A 68 5.10 -0.44 6.29
N GLY A 69 5.14 0.82 5.84
CA GLY A 69 4.84 1.98 6.66
C GLY A 69 3.39 2.00 7.18
N LEU A 70 3.18 2.66 8.31
CA LEU A 70 1.87 2.67 9.00
C LEU A 70 0.76 3.28 8.14
N THR A 71 1.00 4.41 7.47
CA THR A 71 -0.01 5.12 6.68
C THR A 71 -0.52 4.30 5.49
N LEU A 72 0.33 3.47 4.90
CA LEU A 72 -0.02 2.49 3.86
C LEU A 72 -0.89 1.37 4.44
N ALA A 73 -0.50 0.81 5.59
CA ALA A 73 -1.23 -0.26 6.26
C ALA A 73 -2.63 0.19 6.70
N GLU A 74 -2.75 1.40 7.26
CA GLU A 74 -4.02 2.02 7.61
C GLU A 74 -4.90 2.29 6.39
N THR A 75 -4.28 2.64 5.25
CA THR A 75 -5.01 2.81 3.98
C THR A 75 -5.64 1.49 3.54
N TYR A 76 -4.91 0.37 3.56
CA TYR A 76 -5.50 -0.96 3.32
C TYR A 76 -6.59 -1.32 4.32
N ALA A 77 -6.39 -1.00 5.61
CA ALA A 77 -7.35 -1.29 6.66
C ALA A 77 -8.66 -0.49 6.51
N ARG A 78 -8.59 0.71 5.91
CA ARG A 78 -9.74 1.56 5.60
C ARG A 78 -10.40 1.22 4.26
N ASP A 79 -9.60 0.97 3.24
CA ASP A 79 -10.01 0.64 1.88
C ASP A 79 -9.05 -0.42 1.31
N GLN A 80 -9.46 -1.67 1.42
CA GLN A 80 -8.71 -2.83 0.97
C GLN A 80 -8.35 -2.79 -0.52
N ASN A 81 -9.17 -2.16 -1.38
CA ASN A 81 -9.00 -2.20 -2.84
C ASN A 81 -8.26 -0.96 -3.36
N PHE A 82 -7.71 -0.13 -2.47
CA PHE A 82 -7.09 1.16 -2.81
C PHE A 82 -5.87 1.01 -3.73
N TYR A 83 -5.11 -0.07 -3.56
CA TYR A 83 -3.89 -0.33 -4.33
C TYR A 83 -4.09 -1.49 -5.31
N SER A 84 -3.43 -1.39 -6.47
CA SER A 84 -3.34 -2.48 -7.45
C SER A 84 -2.03 -3.28 -7.35
N GLY A 85 -1.05 -2.79 -6.58
CA GLY A 85 0.19 -3.52 -6.32
C GLY A 85 0.90 -3.06 -5.05
N THR A 86 1.85 -3.87 -4.59
CA THR A 86 2.69 -3.55 -3.44
C THR A 86 4.14 -4.01 -3.65
N PHE A 87 5.08 -3.47 -2.88
CA PHE A 87 6.51 -3.65 -3.06
C PHE A 87 7.02 -4.91 -2.34
N CYS A 88 7.87 -5.70 -2.98
CA CYS A 88 8.58 -6.78 -2.31
C CYS A 88 10.02 -6.35 -2.00
N CYS A 89 10.40 -6.27 -0.72
CA CYS A 89 11.77 -5.89 -0.33
C CYS A 89 12.84 -6.94 -0.69
N GLY A 90 12.44 -8.20 -0.93
CA GLY A 90 13.33 -9.24 -1.41
C GLY A 90 13.62 -9.14 -2.91
N CYS A 91 12.59 -8.88 -3.72
CA CYS A 91 12.73 -8.75 -5.17
C CYS A 91 13.12 -7.34 -5.64
N GLY A 92 12.91 -6.32 -4.80
CA GLY A 92 13.16 -4.93 -5.18
C GLY A 92 12.18 -4.38 -6.23
N ALA A 93 10.95 -4.91 -6.30
CA ALA A 93 9.97 -4.51 -7.31
C ALA A 93 8.53 -4.56 -6.78
N HIS A 94 7.59 -3.96 -7.53
CA HIS A 94 6.17 -3.99 -7.24
C HIS A 94 5.48 -5.13 -8.00
N PHE A 95 4.57 -5.82 -7.32
CA PHE A 95 3.79 -6.92 -7.90
C PHE A 95 2.29 -6.74 -7.60
N PRO A 96 1.39 -7.38 -8.38
CA PRO A 96 -0.05 -7.24 -8.21
C PRO A 96 -0.54 -7.68 -6.82
N VAL A 97 -1.55 -6.97 -6.31
CA VAL A 97 -2.38 -7.38 -5.16
C VAL A 97 -3.82 -7.63 -5.63
N GLY A 98 -4.68 -8.13 -4.75
CA GLY A 98 -6.06 -8.52 -5.06
C GLY A 98 -6.27 -10.03 -5.06
N PRO A 99 -7.43 -10.51 -5.54
CA PRO A 99 -7.79 -11.92 -5.52
C PRO A 99 -6.74 -12.81 -6.21
N ASP A 100 -6.23 -12.34 -7.33
CA ASP A 100 -5.18 -13.00 -8.13
C ASP A 100 -3.76 -12.47 -7.82
N GLY A 101 -3.63 -11.65 -6.78
CA GLY A 101 -2.37 -11.02 -6.39
C GLY A 101 -1.34 -11.99 -5.82
N GLU A 102 -0.08 -11.54 -5.74
CA GLU A 102 1.05 -12.39 -5.37
C GLU A 102 1.35 -12.41 -3.87
N PHE A 103 0.52 -11.77 -3.04
CA PHE A 103 0.81 -11.56 -1.62
C PHE A 103 -0.30 -12.05 -0.71
N VAL A 104 0.11 -12.55 0.46
CA VAL A 104 -0.78 -12.81 1.60
C VAL A 104 -0.32 -12.01 2.81
N TRP A 105 -1.26 -11.61 3.66
CA TRP A 105 -0.92 -11.01 4.95
C TRP A 105 -0.13 -12.00 5.80
N ASP A 106 0.91 -11.52 6.47
CA ASP A 106 1.80 -12.37 7.26
C ASP A 106 1.03 -13.13 8.35
N GLY A 107 1.39 -14.39 8.57
CA GLY A 107 0.69 -15.30 9.48
C GLY A 107 -0.69 -15.77 9.01
N THR A 108 -1.11 -15.47 7.78
CA THR A 108 -2.43 -15.86 7.24
C THR A 108 -2.35 -16.42 5.82
N SER A 109 -3.50 -16.88 5.30
CA SER A 109 -3.69 -17.17 3.87
C SER A 109 -4.56 -16.10 3.16
N GLU A 110 -4.88 -14.99 3.83
CA GLU A 110 -5.70 -13.91 3.29
C GLU A 110 -4.89 -13.09 2.28
N LYS A 111 -5.42 -12.89 1.07
CA LYS A 111 -4.77 -12.10 0.03
C LYS A 111 -4.69 -10.62 0.42
N VAL A 112 -3.55 -10.00 0.16
CA VAL A 112 -3.43 -8.53 0.27
C VAL A 112 -4.33 -7.90 -0.79
N GLY A 113 -5.09 -6.88 -0.42
CA GLY A 113 -5.96 -6.17 -1.35
C GLY A 113 -7.32 -6.83 -1.65
N THR A 114 -7.86 -7.62 -0.71
CA THR A 114 -9.15 -8.34 -0.83
C THR A 114 -10.03 -8.19 0.39
#